data_AF-A0A2C9H4E3-F1
#
_entry.id   AF-A0A2C9H4E3-F1
#
_cell.length_a   1.000
_cell.length_b   1.000
_cell.length_c   1.000
_cell.angle_alpha   90.00
_cell.angle_beta   90.00
_cell.angle_gamma   90.00
#
_symmetry.space_group_name_H-M   'P 1'
#
loop_
_entity.id
_entity.type
_entity.pdbx_description
1 polymer ?
#
loop_
_entity_poly.entity_id
_entity_poly.type
_entity_poly.pdbx_seq_one_letter_code
_entity_poly.pdbx_strand_id
1 'polypeptide(L)'
;MKQVCILLAVLLCTAAVADAMVFTYASTCARCKSIGARYCGYGYVSRKGVSCDGQTAINSCEDCKRRLGRCSSSFITECFL
;
A
#
# COMPACT_ATOMS: atom_id res chain seq x y z
N MET A 1 24.15 -13.58 -26.98
CA MET A 1 22.77 -14.01 -26.68
C MET A 1 22.58 -14.52 -25.24
N LYS A 2 23.48 -15.32 -24.67
CA LYS A 2 23.35 -15.86 -23.29
C LYS A 2 23.29 -14.81 -22.15
N GLN A 3 24.05 -13.71 -22.25
CA GLN A 3 24.10 -12.69 -21.19
C GLN A 3 22.82 -11.85 -21.06
N VAL A 4 22.10 -11.62 -22.17
CA VAL A 4 20.84 -10.85 -22.18
C VAL A 4 19.75 -11.59 -21.41
N CYS A 5 19.68 -12.92 -21.55
CA CYS A 5 18.71 -13.74 -20.83
C CYS A 5 18.92 -13.74 -19.32
N ILE A 6 20.18 -13.66 -18.86
CA ILE A 6 20.51 -13.62 -17.42
C ILE A 6 20.10 -12.27 -16.83
N LEU A 7 20.39 -11.16 -17.52
CA LEU A 7 19.95 -9.82 -17.11
C LEU A 7 18.42 -9.71 -17.05
N LEU A 8 17.71 -10.27 -18.04
CA LEU A 8 16.25 -10.28 -18.04
C LEU A 8 15.68 -11.11 -16.89
N ALA A 9 16.28 -12.27 -16.60
CA ALA A 9 15.86 -13.12 -15.49
C ALA A 9 16.07 -12.42 -14.13
N VAL A 10 17.19 -11.72 -13.94
CA VAL A 10 17.44 -10.94 -12.72
C VAL A 10 16.42 -9.79 -12.60
N LEU A 11 16.14 -9.06 -13.68
CA LEU A 11 15.13 -7.98 -13.70
C LEU A 11 13.71 -8.48 -13.37
N LEU A 12 13.31 -9.62 -13.93
CA LEU A 12 12.01 -10.24 -13.68
C LEU A 12 11.90 -10.78 -12.23
N CYS A 13 12.97 -11.36 -11.69
CA CYS A 13 13.02 -11.78 -10.29
C CYS A 13 12.99 -10.60 -9.31
N THR A 14 13.51 -9.42 -9.70
CA THR A 14 13.41 -8.19 -8.89
C THR A 14 12.08 -7.45 -9.03
N ALA A 15 11.28 -7.71 -10.06
CA ALA A 15 9.94 -7.11 -10.19
C ALA A 15 8.87 -7.87 -9.38
N ALA A 16 9.17 -9.11 -8.99
CA ALA A 16 8.32 -9.95 -8.15
C ALA A 16 8.46 -9.67 -6.63
N VAL A 17 8.95 -8.49 -6.24
CA VAL A 17 8.73 -8.02 -4.86
C VAL A 17 7.25 -7.71 -4.70
N ALA A 18 6.55 -8.74 -4.22
CA ALA A 18 5.37 -8.70 -3.40
C ALA A 18 4.54 -7.41 -3.52
N ASP A 19 3.37 -7.52 -4.15
CA ASP A 19 2.22 -6.70 -3.81
C ASP A 19 1.94 -6.87 -2.31
N ALA A 20 2.71 -6.18 -1.47
CA ALA A 20 2.51 -6.17 -0.05
C ALA A 20 1.15 -5.53 0.16
N MET A 21 0.17 -6.33 0.57
CA MET A 21 -1.14 -5.84 0.99
C MET A 21 -0.94 -4.70 2.01
N VAL A 22 -1.08 -3.45 1.56
CA VAL A 22 -0.93 -2.27 2.40
C VAL A 22 -2.28 -1.94 3.02
N PHE A 23 -2.41 -2.20 4.32
CA PHE A 23 -3.57 -1.74 5.06
C PHE A 23 -3.50 -0.23 5.20
N THR A 24 -4.44 0.45 4.55
CA THR A 24 -4.46 1.90 4.54
C THR A 24 -5.55 2.41 5.45
N TYR A 25 -5.18 3.34 6.32
CA TYR A 25 -6.06 4.04 7.24
C TYR A 25 -5.99 5.54 6.99
N ALA A 26 -7.08 6.25 7.31
CA ALA A 26 -7.13 7.70 7.24
C ALA A 26 -7.99 8.28 8.37
N SER A 27 -7.84 9.58 8.62
CA SER A 27 -8.66 10.32 9.59
C SER A 27 -10.16 10.35 9.25
N THR A 28 -10.51 10.29 7.97
CA THR A 28 -11.90 10.39 7.48
C THR A 28 -12.17 9.49 6.29
N CYS A 29 -13.44 9.08 6.11
CA CYS A 29 -13.86 8.34 4.93
C CYS A 29 -13.68 9.17 3.64
N ALA A 30 -13.84 10.51 3.70
CA ALA A 30 -13.57 11.38 2.56
C ALA A 30 -12.11 11.25 2.09
N ARG A 31 -11.16 11.17 3.02
CA ARG A 31 -9.75 10.93 2.69
C ARG A 31 -9.55 9.55 2.06
N CYS A 32 -10.18 8.50 2.57
CA CYS A 32 -10.16 7.17 1.93
C CYS A 32 -10.75 7.20 0.51
N LYS A 33 -11.85 7.92 0.28
CA LYS A 33 -12.46 8.06 -1.04
C LYS A 33 -11.55 8.80 -2.02
N SER A 34 -10.78 9.78 -1.54
CA SER A 34 -9.79 10.49 -2.37
C SER A 34 -8.66 9.61 -2.91
N ILE A 35 -8.47 8.41 -2.34
CA ILE A 35 -7.49 7.42 -2.79
C ILE A 35 -8.14 6.20 -3.47
N GLY A 36 -9.43 6.28 -3.79
CA GLY A 36 -10.14 5.23 -4.50
C GLY A 36 -10.71 4.11 -3.64
N ALA A 37 -10.83 4.28 -2.32
CA ALA A 37 -11.44 3.27 -1.46
C ALA A 37 -12.89 2.98 -1.85
N ARG A 38 -13.25 1.70 -2.01
CA ARG A 38 -14.63 1.27 -2.32
C ARG A 38 -15.51 1.35 -1.08
N TYR A 39 -14.95 1.04 0.08
CA TYR A 39 -15.64 1.07 1.36
C TYR A 39 -14.80 1.76 2.43
N CYS A 40 -15.47 2.26 3.45
CA CYS A 40 -14.83 2.87 4.61
C CYS A 40 -15.18 2.03 5.84
N GLY A 41 -14.20 1.28 6.35
CA GLY A 41 -14.36 0.45 7.52
C GLY A 41 -14.14 1.25 8.80
N TYR A 42 -15.20 1.57 9.52
CA TYR A 42 -15.11 2.08 10.89
C TYR A 42 -15.01 0.90 11.86
N GLY A 43 -13.84 0.28 11.95
CA GLY A 43 -13.62 -0.90 12.81
C GLY A 43 -13.36 -0.56 14.28
N TYR A 44 -13.18 -1.60 15.11
CA TYR A 44 -12.81 -1.52 16.53
C TYR A 44 -11.43 -0.89 16.80
N VAL A 45 -10.65 -0.65 15.75
CA VAL A 45 -9.30 -0.06 15.84
C VAL A 45 -9.42 1.46 15.97
N SER A 46 -10.05 1.91 17.05
CA SER A 46 -10.30 3.33 17.36
C SER A 46 -9.04 4.20 17.32
N ARG A 47 -7.86 3.60 17.49
CA ARG A 47 -6.55 4.29 17.43
C ARG A 47 -5.98 4.43 16.02
N LYS A 48 -6.50 3.72 15.02
CA LYS A 48 -5.98 3.76 13.63
C LYS A 48 -6.81 4.63 12.68
N GLY A 49 -8.05 4.96 13.05
CA GLY A 49 -8.96 5.77 12.22
C GLY A 49 -9.87 4.92 11.33
N VAL A 50 -10.16 5.41 10.12
CA VAL A 50 -11.04 4.76 9.13
C VAL A 50 -10.21 3.87 8.21
N SER A 51 -10.59 2.60 8.06
CA SER A 51 -9.99 1.69 7.08
C SER A 51 -10.42 2.05 5.67
N CYS A 52 -9.46 2.17 4.76
CA CYS A 52 -9.69 2.53 3.36
C CYS A 52 -9.79 1.26 2.49
N ASP A 53 -10.85 0.48 2.69
CA ASP A 53 -10.97 -0.85 2.12
C ASP A 53 -11.20 -0.81 0.59
N GLY A 54 -10.43 -1.63 -0.13
CA GLY A 54 -10.48 -1.71 -1.58
C GLY A 54 -9.91 -0.49 -2.31
N GLN A 55 -9.11 0.35 -1.62
CA GLN A 55 -8.26 1.33 -2.29
C GLN A 55 -7.21 0.62 -3.17
N THR A 56 -6.82 1.22 -4.29
CA THR A 56 -5.84 0.66 -5.24
C THR A 56 -4.64 1.57 -5.47
N ALA A 57 -4.60 2.71 -4.76
CA ALA A 57 -3.66 3.79 -5.02
C ALA A 57 -2.40 3.74 -4.15
N ILE A 58 -2.36 2.85 -3.16
CA ILE A 58 -1.25 2.64 -2.24
C ILE A 58 -0.94 1.15 -2.22
N ASN A 59 0.15 0.76 -2.88
CA ASN A 59 0.59 -0.63 -2.98
C ASN A 59 1.96 -0.82 -2.30
N SER A 60 2.54 0.25 -1.76
CA SER A 60 3.84 0.24 -1.11
C SER A 60 3.96 1.34 -0.05
N CYS A 61 4.99 1.24 0.81
CA CYS A 61 5.35 2.34 1.70
C CYS A 61 5.76 3.61 0.94
N GLU A 62 6.32 3.49 -0.26
CA GLU A 62 6.69 4.65 -1.07
C GLU A 62 5.45 5.40 -1.55
N ASP A 63 4.42 4.69 -2.02
CA ASP A 63 3.13 5.31 -2.38
C ASP A 63 2.49 6.02 -1.19
N CYS A 64 2.55 5.39 -0.01
CA CYS A 64 2.08 5.99 1.23
C CYS A 64 2.79 7.33 1.50
N LYS A 65 4.12 7.34 1.44
CA LYS A 65 4.94 8.55 1.65
C LYS A 65 4.67 9.63 0.58
N ARG A 66 4.50 9.25 -0.69
CA ARG A 66 4.13 10.19 -1.77
C ARG A 66 2.79 10.89 -1.52
N ARG A 67 1.89 10.24 -0.77
CA ARG A 67 0.60 10.80 -0.35
C ARG A 67 0.66 11.50 1.02
N LEU A 68 1.87 11.78 1.50
CA LEU A 68 2.16 12.40 2.81
C LEU A 68 1.71 11.55 4.01
N GLY A 69 1.52 10.25 3.81
CA GLY A 69 1.19 9.31 4.86
C GLY A 69 2.42 8.79 5.60
N ARG A 70 2.19 8.27 6.80
CA ARG A 70 3.19 7.53 7.57
C ARG A 70 3.06 6.04 7.29
N CYS A 71 4.15 5.42 6.83
CA CYS A 71 4.20 3.98 6.66
C CYS A 71 4.81 3.28 7.88
N SER A 72 4.28 2.11 8.24
CA SER A 72 4.88 1.17 9.18
C SER A 72 4.96 -0.19 8.50
N SER A 73 6.17 -0.72 8.30
CA SER A 73 6.37 -2.03 7.71
C SER A 73 7.09 -2.92 8.73
N SER A 74 6.32 -3.84 9.31
CA SER A 74 6.84 -4.89 10.20
C SER A 74 6.36 -6.24 9.68
N PHE A 75 5.52 -6.96 10.44
CA PHE A 75 4.86 -8.17 9.96
C PHE A 75 3.78 -7.88 8.90
N ILE A 76 3.16 -6.71 8.99
CA ILE A 76 2.17 -6.18 8.04
C ILE A 76 2.61 -4.78 7.63
N THR A 77 2.38 -4.41 6.37
CA THR A 77 2.60 -3.04 5.90
C THR A 77 1.33 -2.24 6.10
N GLU A 78 1.44 -1.15 6.87
CA GLU A 78 0.35 -0.24 7.17
C GLU A 78 0.69 1.18 6.69
N CYS A 79 -0.29 1.86 6.11
CA CYS A 79 -0.21 3.27 5.74
C CYS A 79 -1.24 4.09 6.51
N PHE A 80 -0.81 5.19 7.12
CA PHE A 80 -1.66 6.13 7.84
C PHE A 80 -1.64 7.47 7.13
N LEU A 81 -2.76 7.84 6.50
CA LEU A 81 -2.95 9.08 5.73
C LEU A 81 -3.57 10.22 6.53
#